data_AF-A0A6G6X0B4-F1
#
_entry.id   AF-A0A6G6X0B4-F1
#
_cell.length_a   1.000
_cell.length_b   1.000
_cell.length_c   1.000
_cell.angle_alpha   90.00
_cell.angle_beta   90.00
_cell.angle_gamma   90.00
#
_symmetry.space_group_name_H-M   'P 1'
#
loop_
_entity.id
_entity.type
_entity.pdbx_description
1 polymer ?
#
loop_
_entity_poly.entity_id
_entity_poly.type
_entity_poly.pdbx_seq_one_letter_code
_entity_poly.pdbx_strand_id
1 'polypeptide(L)'
;MRNDAELQESDTSSSAREFQLGVLLVHGIGTPRAGDTLVHWGDLLLKTIERASRLPEGERRKRLTSSPSIPAESQGTAPEGVLVSIERAVLGGSPETGHFEVALRLSAGDHTERWLLREGLWAGAFPAPSYRELLSWGVRALPWSIVVHFGERYWQSAGLATRSWQALKPLSSSLLKRPLDRTKIVALARAIRHLIVAIAPLVKAVFQLIGILALTPALIAVLGLTLLLGLIPIPQIRTLALAVQSKLTATAGDSFAFVESPIRAALIRECILKGLKRLKPLCVHTVVVAHSQGAAVVLEALGALEPSNDKREVAAVWRLVPDALITFGAGTNQLASQKVLADRMPELKISPVLLAVGAILLGAGLSVWLYLNATVRQILLGGALVLFLLMIQRVVLLGLARWGKKQRKEPDNNGEDIDDPWMMWGSARWWKKQSTQSGHKRKDDDDPWKNVEPWTKKIYRRHLVRSLSRFLGGVSILGSLFGAHCLADLCAGYLVWVDWFHSLT
;
A
#
# COMPACT_ATOMS: atom_id res chain seq x y z
N MET A 1 19.61 54.60 4.92
CA MET A 1 19.87 54.90 3.50
C MET A 1 21.24 54.35 3.17
N ARG A 2 21.32 53.11 2.68
CA ARG A 2 22.57 52.43 2.29
C ARG A 2 22.46 52.29 0.76
N ASN A 3 23.45 52.84 0.06
CA ASN A 3 23.39 53.19 -1.36
C ASN A 3 22.96 52.04 -2.28
N ASP A 4 21.83 52.22 -2.97
CA ASP A 4 21.36 51.36 -4.07
C ASP A 4 22.19 51.54 -5.37
N ALA A 5 23.24 52.37 -5.34
CA ALA A 5 24.08 52.69 -6.49
C ALA A 5 25.12 51.61 -6.86
N GLU A 6 25.25 50.54 -6.05
CA GLU A 6 26.26 49.48 -6.27
C GLU A 6 25.71 48.26 -7.04
N LEU A 7 24.47 48.32 -7.53
CA LEU A 7 23.78 47.19 -8.18
C LEU A 7 23.75 47.24 -9.71
N GLN A 8 24.37 48.23 -10.35
CA GLN A 8 24.30 48.41 -11.82
C GLN A 8 25.58 48.06 -12.60
N GLU A 9 26.65 47.56 -11.95
CA GLU A 9 27.96 47.39 -12.60
C GLU A 9 28.30 45.97 -13.08
N SER A 10 27.38 44.98 -13.04
CA SER A 10 27.74 43.57 -13.30
C SER A 10 27.35 42.98 -14.68
N ASP A 11 26.75 43.74 -15.60
CA ASP A 11 26.19 43.17 -16.84
C ASP A 11 27.11 43.21 -18.08
N THR A 12 28.29 43.82 -18.00
CA THR A 12 29.18 43.99 -19.18
C THR A 12 30.27 42.94 -19.35
N SER A 13 30.38 41.93 -18.48
CA SER A 13 31.37 40.83 -18.64
C SER A 13 30.77 39.52 -19.17
N SER A 14 29.86 39.59 -20.14
CA SER A 14 29.28 38.41 -20.83
C SER A 14 30.34 37.47 -21.44
N SER A 15 31.59 37.91 -21.62
CA SER A 15 32.69 37.10 -22.12
C SER A 15 33.41 36.25 -21.06
N ALA A 16 33.07 36.37 -19.77
CA ALA A 16 33.80 35.71 -18.69
C ALA A 16 33.25 34.33 -18.26
N ARG A 17 32.06 33.93 -18.73
CA ARG A 17 31.46 32.64 -18.36
C ARG A 17 31.98 31.54 -19.28
N GLU A 18 32.65 30.55 -18.68
CA GLU A 18 33.33 29.47 -19.41
C GLU A 18 32.34 28.41 -19.95
N PHE A 19 31.22 28.21 -19.25
CA PHE A 19 30.26 27.15 -19.54
C PHE A 19 28.88 27.72 -19.88
N GLN A 20 28.18 27.11 -20.85
CA GLN A 20 26.80 27.47 -21.17
C GLN A 20 25.83 26.97 -20.11
N LEU A 21 26.06 25.77 -19.57
CA LEU A 21 25.18 25.11 -18.61
C LEU A 21 25.94 24.49 -17.45
N GLY A 22 25.56 24.85 -16.23
CA GLY A 22 25.99 24.19 -14.99
C GLY A 22 24.91 23.26 -14.47
N VAL A 23 25.24 22.00 -14.21
CA VAL A 23 24.30 21.01 -13.67
C VAL A 23 24.77 20.55 -12.30
N LEU A 24 23.99 20.83 -11.26
CA LEU A 24 24.21 20.29 -9.91
C LEU A 24 23.38 19.02 -9.74
N LEU A 25 24.04 17.87 -9.66
CA LEU A 25 23.42 16.57 -9.42
C LEU A 25 23.36 16.31 -7.90
N VAL A 26 22.16 16.19 -7.35
CA VAL A 26 21.92 15.94 -5.93
C VAL A 26 21.29 14.57 -5.75
N HIS A 27 22.03 13.65 -5.12
CA HIS A 27 21.55 12.31 -4.86
C HIS A 27 20.46 12.27 -3.78
N GLY A 28 19.68 11.18 -3.80
CA GLY A 28 18.76 10.84 -2.72
C GLY A 28 19.48 10.33 -1.47
N ILE A 29 18.73 9.94 -0.44
CA ILE A 29 19.31 9.37 0.78
C ILE A 29 20.16 8.14 0.47
N GLY A 30 21.22 7.97 1.25
CA GLY A 30 22.17 6.89 1.13
C GLY A 30 23.57 7.37 1.47
N THR A 31 24.51 6.43 1.42
CA THR A 31 25.94 6.72 1.54
C THR A 31 26.63 6.54 0.18
N PRO A 32 26.25 7.30 -0.87
CA PRO A 32 26.98 7.23 -2.12
C PRO A 32 28.42 7.66 -1.86
N ARG A 33 29.37 6.93 -2.47
CA ARG A 33 30.75 7.38 -2.43
C ARG A 33 30.84 8.65 -3.27
N ALA A 34 31.78 9.50 -2.90
CA ALA A 34 32.04 10.70 -3.65
C ALA A 34 32.40 10.34 -5.11
N GLY A 35 31.74 10.97 -6.07
CA GLY A 35 31.79 10.67 -7.49
C GLY A 35 30.72 9.70 -7.99
N ASP A 36 30.10 8.87 -7.13
CA ASP A 36 29.13 7.86 -7.56
C ASP A 36 27.92 8.50 -8.25
N THR A 37 27.38 9.59 -7.70
CA THR A 37 26.23 10.26 -8.30
C THR A 37 26.60 10.79 -9.67
N LEU A 38 27.76 11.43 -9.79
CA LEU A 38 28.23 12.03 -11.03
C LEU A 38 28.45 10.97 -12.11
N VAL A 39 29.01 9.81 -11.76
CA VAL A 39 29.22 8.70 -12.70
C VAL A 39 27.88 8.11 -13.14
N HIS A 40 27.03 7.68 -12.20
CA HIS A 40 25.80 6.96 -12.55
C HIS A 40 24.78 7.88 -13.25
N TRP A 41 24.59 9.10 -12.76
CA TRP A 41 23.66 10.05 -13.36
C TRP A 41 24.26 10.72 -14.59
N GLY A 42 25.56 11.03 -14.57
CA GLY A 42 26.26 11.58 -15.73
C GLY A 42 26.15 10.62 -16.91
N ASP A 43 26.50 9.34 -16.73
CA ASP A 43 26.39 8.33 -17.78
C ASP A 43 24.96 8.19 -18.32
N LEU A 44 23.96 8.19 -17.44
CA LEU A 44 22.56 8.13 -17.83
C LEU A 44 22.13 9.37 -18.63
N LEU A 45 22.57 10.56 -18.20
CA LEU A 45 22.29 11.81 -18.89
C LEU A 45 22.92 11.83 -20.27
N LEU A 46 24.20 11.43 -20.38
CA LEU A 46 24.91 11.36 -21.66
C LEU A 46 24.24 10.39 -22.63
N LYS A 47 23.90 9.17 -22.17
CA LYS A 47 23.15 8.19 -22.96
C LYS A 47 21.79 8.71 -23.40
N THR A 48 21.14 9.51 -22.56
CA THR A 48 19.83 10.10 -22.88
C THR A 48 19.96 11.18 -23.94
N ILE A 49 20.97 12.05 -23.86
CA ILE A 49 21.28 13.08 -24.88
C ILE A 49 21.63 12.42 -26.20
N GLU A 50 22.51 11.42 -26.19
CA GLU A 50 22.91 10.65 -27.39
C GLU A 50 21.70 9.93 -28.03
N ARG A 51 20.82 9.32 -27.21
CA ARG A 51 19.60 8.70 -27.73
C ARG A 51 18.64 9.74 -28.31
N ALA A 52 18.46 10.86 -27.62
CA ALA A 52 17.60 11.94 -28.08
C ALA A 52 18.13 12.63 -29.35
N SER A 53 19.45 12.60 -29.59
CA SER A 53 20.08 13.12 -30.81
C SER A 53 19.97 12.18 -32.00
N ARG A 54 19.91 10.87 -31.77
CA ARG A 54 19.79 9.84 -32.82
C ARG A 54 18.38 9.58 -33.33
N LEU A 55 17.34 10.11 -32.68
CA LEU A 55 15.96 9.88 -33.13
C LEU A 55 15.75 10.50 -34.51
N PRO A 56 15.27 9.71 -35.51
CA PRO A 56 15.00 10.22 -36.85
C PRO A 56 14.12 11.47 -36.78
N GLU A 57 14.42 12.45 -37.60
CA GLU A 57 13.77 13.76 -37.57
C GLU A 57 12.24 13.64 -37.64
N GLY A 58 11.71 12.65 -38.37
CA GLY A 58 10.28 12.33 -38.43
C GLY A 58 9.64 11.89 -37.11
N GLU A 59 10.36 11.17 -36.23
CA GLU A 59 9.89 10.82 -34.88
C GLU A 59 10.05 11.98 -33.90
N ARG A 60 11.14 12.75 -34.06
CA ARG A 60 11.37 13.99 -33.29
C ARG A 60 10.24 14.98 -33.55
N ARG A 61 9.89 15.16 -34.82
CA ARG A 61 8.77 16.00 -35.25
C ARG A 61 7.48 15.49 -34.65
N LYS A 62 7.13 14.20 -34.76
CA LYS A 62 5.92 13.64 -34.13
C LYS A 62 5.83 13.87 -32.61
N ARG A 63 6.94 13.86 -31.86
CA ARG A 63 6.96 14.17 -30.42
C ARG A 63 6.84 15.66 -30.10
N LEU A 64 7.35 16.53 -30.96
CA LEU A 64 7.32 17.98 -30.80
C LEU A 64 6.04 18.62 -31.39
N THR A 65 5.46 18.03 -32.44
CA THR A 65 4.27 18.52 -33.15
C THR A 65 2.95 18.15 -32.49
N SER A 66 2.95 17.60 -31.28
CA SER A 66 1.82 17.82 -30.36
C SER A 66 1.71 19.29 -29.91
N SER A 67 2.66 20.15 -30.29
CA SER A 67 2.58 21.61 -30.23
C SER A 67 2.58 22.22 -31.66
N PRO A 68 1.73 23.21 -31.97
CA PRO A 68 1.41 23.56 -33.35
C PRO A 68 2.42 24.51 -34.04
N SER A 69 2.72 24.13 -35.30
CA SER A 69 3.09 24.93 -36.48
C SER A 69 4.38 25.77 -36.52
N ILE A 70 5.44 25.19 -37.08
CA ILE A 70 6.51 25.91 -37.81
C ILE A 70 6.65 25.28 -39.22
N PRO A 71 6.65 26.06 -40.33
CA PRO A 71 6.67 25.53 -41.70
C PRO A 71 8.00 24.83 -42.04
N ALA A 72 7.90 23.85 -42.94
CA ALA A 72 8.98 22.96 -43.36
C ALA A 72 9.61 23.45 -44.67
N GLU A 73 10.82 24.03 -44.64
CA GLU A 73 11.57 24.25 -45.89
C GLU A 73 13.08 24.37 -45.64
N SER A 74 13.76 23.22 -45.47
CA SER A 74 15.18 23.07 -45.78
C SER A 74 15.53 21.59 -45.97
N GLN A 75 15.79 21.18 -47.22
CA GLN A 75 16.39 19.88 -47.54
C GLN A 75 17.91 19.96 -47.28
N GLY A 76 18.31 19.77 -46.03
CA GLY A 76 19.71 19.69 -45.62
C GLY A 76 20.14 18.25 -45.36
N THR A 77 21.43 17.97 -45.60
CA THR A 77 22.15 16.75 -45.23
C THR A 77 21.76 16.22 -43.86
N ALA A 78 21.64 14.88 -43.74
CA ALA A 78 21.19 14.21 -42.52
C ALA A 78 21.83 14.82 -41.25
N PRO A 79 21.02 15.19 -40.24
CA PRO A 79 21.51 15.91 -39.08
C PRO A 79 22.56 15.08 -38.37
N GLU A 80 23.78 15.62 -38.30
CA GLU A 80 24.89 15.04 -37.57
C GLU A 80 24.48 14.93 -36.09
N GLY A 81 24.54 13.71 -35.53
CA GLY A 81 24.16 13.47 -34.15
C GLY A 81 25.02 14.29 -33.19
N VAL A 82 24.44 14.69 -32.04
CA VAL A 82 25.20 15.38 -30.99
C VAL A 82 26.33 14.47 -30.50
N LEU A 83 27.58 14.89 -30.70
CA LEU A 83 28.77 14.26 -30.15
C LEU A 83 29.04 14.85 -28.77
N VAL A 84 29.14 13.99 -27.76
CA VAL A 84 29.52 14.39 -26.40
C VAL A 84 30.95 13.92 -26.15
N SER A 85 31.83 14.83 -25.74
CA SER A 85 33.18 14.50 -25.25
C SER A 85 33.41 15.05 -23.85
N ILE A 86 34.19 14.32 -23.05
CA ILE A 86 34.60 14.74 -21.70
C ILE A 86 35.89 15.54 -21.86
N GLU A 87 35.85 16.85 -21.59
CA GLU A 87 37.05 17.70 -21.68
C GLU A 87 37.94 17.55 -20.44
N ARG A 88 37.31 17.46 -19.27
CA ARG A 88 38.02 17.44 -17.99
C ARG A 88 37.17 16.73 -16.94
N ALA A 89 37.78 15.81 -16.20
CA ALA A 89 37.22 15.27 -14.96
C ALA A 89 38.18 15.64 -13.83
N VAL A 90 37.75 16.48 -12.90
CA VAL A 90 38.57 16.95 -11.78
C VAL A 90 38.02 16.40 -10.48
N LEU A 91 38.91 15.75 -9.74
CA LEU A 91 38.73 15.53 -8.31
C LEU A 91 39.17 16.81 -7.59
N GLY A 92 38.24 17.74 -7.37
CA GLY A 92 38.53 19.06 -6.83
C GLY A 92 38.66 19.05 -5.31
N GLY A 93 39.87 19.24 -4.80
CA GLY A 93 40.15 19.60 -3.41
C GLY A 93 40.97 18.58 -2.60
N SER A 94 41.32 18.98 -1.38
CA SER A 94 41.78 18.05 -0.32
C SER A 94 40.78 16.89 -0.22
N PRO A 95 41.21 15.64 0.07
CA PRO A 95 40.32 14.48 0.25
C PRO A 95 39.14 14.74 1.20
N GLU A 96 39.26 15.74 2.09
CA GLU A 96 38.21 16.15 3.04
C GLU A 96 37.12 17.05 2.43
N THR A 97 37.38 17.71 1.30
CA THR A 97 36.44 18.61 0.61
C THR A 97 35.98 18.06 -0.74
N GLY A 98 36.37 16.83 -1.07
CA GLY A 98 36.29 16.18 -2.39
C GLY A 98 35.03 16.54 -3.18
N HIS A 99 35.17 17.53 -4.05
CA HIS A 99 34.13 17.93 -4.99
C HIS A 99 34.43 17.29 -6.33
N PHE A 100 33.46 16.60 -6.90
CA PHE A 100 33.60 15.95 -8.20
C PHE A 100 32.97 16.84 -9.26
N GLU A 101 33.77 17.20 -10.26
CA GLU A 101 33.38 18.08 -11.35
C GLU A 101 33.79 17.45 -12.69
N VAL A 102 32.89 17.50 -13.66
CA VAL A 102 33.13 17.03 -15.02
C VAL A 102 32.71 18.13 -15.99
N ALA A 103 33.66 18.59 -16.80
CA ALA A 103 33.41 19.46 -17.94
C ALA A 103 33.15 18.61 -19.19
N LEU A 104 32.01 18.84 -19.83
CA LEU A 104 31.63 18.23 -21.09
C LEU A 104 31.68 19.26 -22.20
N ARG A 105 31.98 18.77 -23.41
CA ARG A 105 31.76 19.48 -24.66
C ARG A 105 30.73 18.73 -25.48
N LEU A 106 29.68 19.43 -25.90
CA LEU A 106 28.66 18.92 -26.79
C LEU A 106 28.83 19.62 -28.14
N SER A 107 28.94 18.84 -29.20
CA SER A 107 29.08 19.34 -30.58
C SER A 107 27.94 18.83 -31.44
N ALA A 108 27.28 19.71 -32.18
CA ALA A 108 26.20 19.37 -33.12
C ALA A 108 26.36 20.23 -34.39
N GLY A 109 26.94 19.64 -35.45
CA GLY A 109 27.41 20.41 -36.61
C GLY A 109 28.46 21.44 -36.17
N ASP A 110 28.27 22.70 -36.59
CA ASP A 110 29.18 23.82 -36.27
C ASP A 110 28.96 24.41 -34.86
N HIS A 111 27.95 23.93 -34.13
CA HIS A 111 27.65 24.43 -32.79
C HIS A 111 28.35 23.60 -31.73
N THR A 112 29.13 24.27 -30.87
CA THR A 112 29.75 23.63 -29.70
C THR A 112 29.35 24.34 -28.42
N GLU A 113 28.88 23.57 -27.45
CA GLU A 113 28.56 24.03 -26.10
C GLU A 113 29.42 23.33 -25.07
N ARG A 114 29.73 24.03 -23.97
CA ARG A 114 30.49 23.47 -22.84
C ARG A 114 29.59 23.44 -21.61
N TRP A 115 29.46 22.27 -21.00
CA TRP A 115 28.64 22.06 -19.80
C TRP A 115 29.52 21.66 -18.63
N LEU A 116 29.16 22.08 -17.42
CA LEU A 116 29.85 21.72 -16.18
C LEU A 116 28.90 20.95 -15.26
N LEU A 117 29.19 19.67 -15.04
CA LEU A 117 28.46 18.84 -14.09
C LEU A 117 29.20 18.81 -12.77
N ARG A 118 28.44 18.93 -11.69
CA ARG A 118 28.95 18.89 -10.33
C ARG A 118 28.07 17.99 -9.47
N GLU A 119 28.69 17.25 -8.58
CA GLU A 119 27.97 16.52 -7.52
C GLU A 119 27.72 17.42 -6.30
N GLY A 120 26.47 17.44 -5.83
CA GLY A 120 26.05 17.99 -4.54
C GLY A 120 26.04 16.89 -3.47
N LEU A 121 27.24 16.42 -3.09
CA LEU A 121 27.41 15.35 -2.09
C LEU A 121 27.13 15.86 -0.68
N TRP A 122 25.93 15.61 -0.17
CA TRP A 122 25.53 16.07 1.15
C TRP A 122 25.62 14.98 2.24
N ALA A 123 25.60 13.69 1.87
CA ALA A 123 25.67 12.57 2.83
C ALA A 123 26.97 12.56 3.66
N GLY A 124 28.07 13.13 3.12
CA GLY A 124 29.35 13.25 3.84
C GLY A 124 29.47 14.50 4.71
N ALA A 125 28.49 15.42 4.69
CA ALA A 125 28.60 16.72 5.36
C ALA A 125 28.36 16.64 6.87
N PHE A 126 27.85 15.52 7.38
CA PHE A 126 27.52 15.32 8.79
C PHE A 126 27.92 13.92 9.25
N PRO A 127 28.24 13.73 10.54
CA PRO A 127 28.47 12.41 11.08
C PRO A 127 27.18 11.58 11.01
N ALA A 128 27.33 10.31 10.65
CA ALA A 128 26.21 9.37 10.68
C ALA A 128 25.53 9.40 12.06
N PRO A 129 24.18 9.34 12.12
CA PRO A 129 23.47 9.39 13.38
C PRO A 129 23.93 8.25 14.29
N SER A 130 24.09 8.54 15.58
CA SER A 130 24.46 7.50 16.52
C SER A 130 23.33 6.48 16.64
N TYR A 131 23.68 5.26 17.03
CA TYR A 131 22.70 4.19 17.26
C TYR A 131 21.56 4.61 18.20
N ARG A 132 21.89 5.37 19.26
CA ARG A 132 20.91 5.85 20.25
C ARG A 132 19.94 6.84 19.64
N GLU A 133 20.42 7.71 18.75
CA GLU A 133 19.57 8.65 18.02
C GLU A 133 18.60 7.91 17.11
N LEU A 134 19.09 6.95 16.32
CA LEU A 134 18.24 6.14 15.44
C LEU A 134 17.17 5.37 16.22
N LEU A 135 17.53 4.77 17.36
CA LEU A 135 16.58 4.06 18.21
C LEU A 135 15.53 5.01 18.82
N SER A 136 15.97 6.13 19.39
CA SER A 136 15.08 7.14 19.96
C SER A 136 14.07 7.63 18.92
N TRP A 137 14.54 7.87 17.69
CA TRP A 137 13.68 8.26 16.59
C TRP A 137 12.76 7.13 16.13
N GLY A 138 13.27 5.92 15.93
CA GLY A 138 12.47 4.78 15.50
C GLY A 138 11.31 4.52 16.46
N VAL A 139 11.52 4.70 17.76
CA VAL A 139 10.47 4.63 18.77
C VAL A 139 9.47 5.79 18.68
N ARG A 140 9.94 7.03 18.44
CA ARG A 140 9.07 8.22 18.42
C ARG A 140 8.30 8.34 17.09
N ALA A 141 9.00 8.30 15.97
CA ALA A 141 8.48 8.66 14.66
C ALA A 141 7.91 7.48 13.85
N LEU A 142 8.42 6.25 14.01
CA LEU A 142 7.92 5.11 13.22
C LEU A 142 6.43 4.83 13.51
N PRO A 143 5.97 4.77 14.78
CA PRO A 143 4.54 4.54 15.05
C PRO A 143 3.67 5.63 14.43
N TRP A 144 4.11 6.89 14.53
CA TRP A 144 3.39 8.01 13.93
C TRP A 144 3.39 7.97 12.41
N SER A 145 4.52 7.61 11.79
CA SER A 145 4.62 7.49 10.33
C SER A 145 3.68 6.40 9.80
N ILE A 146 3.58 5.28 10.52
CA ILE A 146 2.60 4.22 10.23
C ILE A 146 1.18 4.78 10.36
N VAL A 147 0.85 5.41 11.49
CA VAL A 147 -0.50 5.96 11.73
C VAL A 147 -0.88 7.00 10.68
N VAL A 148 0.03 7.90 10.30
CA VAL A 148 -0.22 8.92 9.27
C VAL A 148 -0.41 8.26 7.90
N HIS A 149 0.48 7.35 7.50
CA HIS A 149 0.39 6.68 6.20
C HIS A 149 -0.93 5.91 6.02
N PHE A 150 -1.32 5.14 7.03
CA PHE A 150 -2.58 4.40 6.98
C PHE A 150 -3.80 5.29 7.23
N GLY A 151 -3.64 6.33 8.04
CA GLY A 151 -4.65 7.36 8.27
C GLY A 151 -5.01 8.06 6.97
N GLU A 152 -4.03 8.52 6.19
CA GLU A 152 -4.25 9.14 4.88
C GLU A 152 -5.03 8.21 3.93
N ARG A 153 -4.62 6.94 3.83
CA ARG A 153 -5.33 5.93 3.01
C ARG A 153 -6.75 5.66 3.51
N TYR A 154 -6.94 5.62 4.82
CA TYR A 154 -8.25 5.49 5.45
C TYR A 154 -9.14 6.69 5.10
N TRP A 155 -8.64 7.92 5.24
CA TRP A 155 -9.38 9.14 4.96
C TRP A 155 -9.72 9.29 3.47
N GLN A 156 -8.81 8.94 2.57
CA GLN A 156 -9.07 8.89 1.13
C GLN A 156 -10.20 7.89 0.82
N SER A 157 -10.19 6.72 1.45
CA SER A 157 -11.23 5.70 1.26
C SER A 157 -12.58 6.10 1.89
N ALA A 158 -12.55 6.68 3.09
CA ALA A 158 -13.73 7.19 3.78
C ALA A 158 -14.39 8.34 3.01
N GLY A 159 -13.59 9.21 2.37
CA GLY A 159 -14.10 10.27 1.50
C GLY A 159 -14.92 9.74 0.33
N LEU A 160 -14.47 8.67 -0.34
CA LEU A 160 -15.20 8.01 -1.42
C LEU A 160 -16.50 7.35 -0.92
N ALA A 161 -16.45 6.68 0.24
CA ALA A 161 -17.63 6.08 0.86
C ALA A 161 -18.67 7.13 1.26
N THR A 162 -18.23 8.27 1.79
CA THR A 162 -19.10 9.37 2.21
C THR A 162 -19.80 10.01 1.02
N ARG A 163 -19.08 10.25 -0.10
CA ARG A 163 -19.68 10.74 -1.35
C ARG A 163 -20.73 9.76 -1.91
N SER A 164 -20.44 8.46 -1.86
CA SER A 164 -21.38 7.41 -2.29
C SER A 164 -22.64 7.36 -1.41
N TRP A 165 -22.47 7.50 -0.08
CA TRP A 165 -23.58 7.56 0.86
C TRP A 165 -24.47 8.79 0.65
N GLN A 166 -23.86 9.96 0.39
CA GLN A 166 -24.61 11.18 0.10
C GLN A 166 -25.46 11.05 -1.17
N ALA A 167 -24.97 10.34 -2.20
CA ALA A 167 -25.75 10.04 -3.41
C ALA A 167 -26.96 9.12 -3.15
N LEU A 168 -26.90 8.27 -2.11
CA LEU A 168 -27.97 7.33 -1.75
C LEU A 168 -29.04 7.94 -0.83
N LYS A 169 -28.71 9.01 -0.09
CA LYS A 169 -29.62 9.70 0.84
C LYS A 169 -30.96 10.15 0.21
N PRO A 170 -31.02 10.74 -1.00
CA PRO A 170 -32.31 11.07 -1.62
C PRO A 170 -33.14 9.83 -1.96
N LEU A 171 -32.50 8.72 -2.35
CA LEU A 171 -33.17 7.47 -2.71
C LEU A 171 -33.86 6.80 -1.51
N SER A 172 -33.21 6.81 -0.34
CA SER A 172 -33.76 6.19 0.88
C SER A 172 -35.02 6.91 1.39
N SER A 173 -35.04 8.24 1.30
CA SER A 173 -36.20 9.05 1.71
C SER A 173 -37.45 8.82 0.84
N SER A 174 -37.25 8.46 -0.45
CA SER A 174 -38.32 8.14 -1.39
C SER A 174 -38.84 6.70 -1.24
N LEU A 175 -37.97 5.77 -0.84
CA LEU A 175 -38.31 4.36 -0.63
C LEU A 175 -39.23 4.12 0.58
N LEU A 176 -39.17 4.94 1.62
CA LEU A 176 -39.99 4.76 2.83
C LEU A 176 -41.49 5.10 2.66
N LYS A 177 -41.88 5.87 1.63
CA LYS A 177 -43.23 6.45 1.53
C LYS A 177 -44.20 5.71 0.61
N ARG A 178 -43.77 4.69 -0.13
CA ARG A 178 -44.62 4.02 -1.16
C ARG A 178 -44.43 2.51 -1.17
N PRO A 179 -45.46 1.72 -1.54
CA PRO A 179 -45.34 0.27 -1.68
C PRO A 179 -44.20 -0.11 -2.64
N LEU A 180 -43.49 -1.21 -2.31
CA LEU A 180 -42.35 -1.72 -3.09
C LEU A 180 -42.87 -2.36 -4.38
N ASP A 181 -42.59 -1.72 -5.51
CA ASP A 181 -42.71 -2.30 -6.85
C ASP A 181 -41.41 -3.05 -7.23
N ARG A 182 -41.48 -4.04 -8.11
CA ARG A 182 -40.35 -4.85 -8.59
C ARG A 182 -39.20 -3.98 -9.13
N THR A 183 -39.53 -2.88 -9.80
CA THR A 183 -38.54 -1.91 -10.32
C THR A 183 -37.69 -1.31 -9.20
N LYS A 184 -38.30 -1.00 -8.05
CA LYS A 184 -37.62 -0.48 -6.85
C LYS A 184 -36.75 -1.54 -6.18
N ILE A 185 -37.16 -2.81 -6.17
CA ILE A 185 -36.35 -3.92 -5.63
C ILE A 185 -35.05 -4.06 -6.43
N VAL A 186 -35.13 -4.01 -7.77
CA VAL A 186 -33.94 -4.08 -8.63
C VAL A 186 -33.03 -2.86 -8.44
N ALA A 187 -33.60 -1.66 -8.34
CA ALA A 187 -32.85 -0.45 -8.06
C ALA A 187 -32.15 -0.50 -6.68
N LEU A 188 -32.84 -0.98 -5.65
CA LEU A 188 -32.31 -1.17 -4.31
C LEU A 188 -31.19 -2.23 -4.28
N ALA A 189 -31.36 -3.36 -4.96
CA ALA A 189 -30.33 -4.39 -5.06
C ALA A 189 -29.06 -3.86 -5.75
N ARG A 190 -29.21 -3.08 -6.83
CA ARG A 190 -28.10 -2.42 -7.50
C ARG A 190 -27.40 -1.40 -6.58
N ALA A 191 -28.18 -0.59 -5.87
CA ALA A 191 -27.68 0.37 -4.89
C ALA A 191 -26.90 -0.29 -3.74
N ILE A 192 -27.44 -1.37 -3.16
CA ILE A 192 -26.77 -2.17 -2.12
C ILE A 192 -25.47 -2.77 -2.66
N ARG A 193 -25.46 -3.32 -3.88
CA ARG A 193 -24.23 -3.83 -4.50
C ARG A 193 -23.16 -2.75 -4.65
N HIS A 194 -23.53 -1.55 -5.12
CA HIS A 194 -22.59 -0.43 -5.20
C HIS A 194 -22.10 0.02 -3.82
N LEU A 195 -22.97 0.00 -2.81
CA LEU A 195 -22.58 0.31 -1.43
C LEU A 195 -21.60 -0.72 -0.87
N ILE A 196 -21.83 -2.01 -1.08
CA ILE A 196 -20.92 -3.09 -0.66
C ILE A 196 -19.55 -2.92 -1.34
N VAL A 197 -19.54 -2.69 -2.66
CA VAL A 197 -18.29 -2.47 -3.41
C VAL A 197 -17.57 -1.20 -2.93
N ALA A 198 -18.30 -0.14 -2.58
CA ALA A 198 -17.72 1.09 -2.05
C ALA A 198 -17.20 0.96 -0.61
N ILE A 199 -17.83 0.12 0.22
CA ILE A 199 -17.42 -0.13 1.63
C ILE A 199 -16.30 -1.16 1.73
N ALA A 200 -16.21 -2.11 0.80
CA ALA A 200 -15.17 -3.14 0.77
C ALA A 200 -13.72 -2.60 0.96
N PRO A 201 -13.26 -1.54 0.27
CA PRO A 201 -11.92 -0.99 0.49
C PRO A 201 -11.75 -0.38 1.88
N LEU A 202 -12.81 0.22 2.45
CA LEU A 202 -12.77 0.77 3.81
C LEU A 202 -12.61 -0.35 4.84
N VAL A 203 -13.40 -1.43 4.71
CA VAL A 203 -13.30 -2.60 5.59
C VAL A 203 -11.91 -3.22 5.48
N LYS A 204 -11.39 -3.40 4.26
CA LYS A 204 -10.02 -3.87 4.02
C LYS A 204 -8.98 -2.97 4.67
N ALA A 205 -9.09 -1.65 4.52
CA ALA A 205 -8.16 -0.68 5.12
C ALA A 205 -8.20 -0.72 6.65
N VAL A 206 -9.38 -0.85 7.26
CA VAL A 206 -9.53 -0.99 8.72
C VAL A 206 -8.91 -2.29 9.21
N PHE A 207 -9.16 -3.43 8.55
CA PHE A 207 -8.53 -4.70 8.91
C PHE A 207 -7.01 -4.66 8.74
N GLN A 208 -6.50 -4.02 7.67
CA GLN A 208 -5.07 -3.81 7.47
C GLN A 208 -4.48 -2.93 8.57
N LEU A 209 -5.14 -1.83 8.94
CA LEU A 209 -4.71 -0.95 10.02
C LEU A 209 -4.66 -1.70 11.35
N ILE A 210 -5.69 -2.49 11.68
CA ILE A 210 -5.72 -3.31 12.90
C ILE A 210 -4.60 -4.36 12.87
N GLY A 211 -4.42 -5.04 11.73
CA GLY A 211 -3.36 -6.04 11.57
C GLY A 211 -1.97 -5.44 11.75
N ILE A 212 -1.72 -4.26 11.19
CA ILE A 212 -0.44 -3.56 11.30
C ILE A 212 -0.24 -3.00 12.71
N LEU A 213 -1.28 -2.44 13.33
CA LEU A 213 -1.21 -1.96 14.70
C LEU A 213 -0.94 -3.13 15.68
N ALA A 214 -1.50 -4.31 15.41
CA ALA A 214 -1.22 -5.53 16.17
C ALA A 214 0.19 -6.09 15.89
N LEU A 215 0.71 -5.96 14.66
CA LEU A 215 2.07 -6.36 14.30
C LEU A 215 3.13 -5.37 14.83
N THR A 216 2.76 -4.12 15.07
CA THR A 216 3.68 -3.05 15.48
C THR A 216 4.43 -3.39 16.78
N PRO A 217 3.79 -3.83 17.88
CA PRO A 217 4.50 -4.27 19.08
C PRO A 217 5.47 -5.42 18.82
N ALA A 218 5.11 -6.37 17.96
CA ALA A 218 6.00 -7.48 17.60
C ALA A 218 7.21 -6.96 16.80
N LEU A 219 7.00 -6.03 15.86
CA LEU A 219 8.09 -5.40 15.12
C LEU A 219 9.01 -4.59 16.05
N ILE A 220 8.44 -3.80 16.96
CA ILE A 220 9.19 -3.05 17.97
C ILE A 220 9.95 -4.01 18.89
N ALA A 221 9.35 -5.14 19.28
CA ALA A 221 10.00 -6.15 20.11
C ALA A 221 11.15 -6.84 19.37
N VAL A 222 10.96 -7.20 18.09
CA VAL A 222 12.02 -7.75 17.23
C VAL A 222 13.14 -6.73 17.09
N LEU A 223 12.82 -5.47 16.78
CA LEU A 223 13.79 -4.40 16.70
C LEU A 223 14.54 -4.26 18.04
N GLY A 224 13.82 -4.13 19.15
CA GLY A 224 14.36 -4.07 20.51
C GLY A 224 15.26 -5.25 20.86
N LEU A 225 14.90 -6.46 20.43
CA LEU A 225 15.70 -7.67 20.64
C LEU A 225 16.95 -7.67 19.77
N THR A 226 16.85 -7.33 18.48
CA THR A 226 18.01 -7.16 17.59
C THR A 226 18.97 -6.12 18.16
N LEU A 227 18.42 -5.07 18.75
CA LEU A 227 19.16 -3.99 19.40
C LEU A 227 19.87 -4.48 20.67
N LEU A 228 19.18 -5.23 21.53
CA LEU A 228 19.78 -5.88 22.72
C LEU A 228 20.87 -6.88 22.35
N LEU A 229 20.66 -7.68 21.29
CA LEU A 229 21.66 -8.62 20.77
C LEU A 229 22.93 -7.90 20.31
N GLY A 230 22.81 -6.69 19.78
CA GLY A 230 23.95 -5.84 19.41
C GLY A 230 24.80 -5.37 20.60
N LEU A 231 24.27 -5.41 21.83
CA LEU A 231 25.03 -5.11 23.06
C LEU A 231 25.90 -6.30 23.52
N ILE A 232 25.60 -7.51 23.03
CA ILE A 232 26.38 -8.69 23.37
C ILE A 232 27.69 -8.64 22.55
N PRO A 233 28.87 -8.71 23.19
CA PRO A 233 30.16 -8.60 22.52
C PRO A 233 30.54 -9.88 21.76
N ILE A 234 29.62 -10.44 20.97
CA ILE A 234 29.88 -11.56 20.05
C ILE A 234 30.16 -10.96 18.67
N PRO A 235 31.38 -11.14 18.12
CA PRO A 235 31.81 -10.44 16.91
C PRO A 235 30.92 -10.71 15.70
N GLN A 236 30.39 -11.94 15.54
CA GLN A 236 29.53 -12.31 14.40
C GLN A 236 28.17 -11.61 14.41
N ILE A 237 27.52 -11.55 15.59
CA ILE A 237 26.24 -10.86 15.77
C ILE A 237 26.42 -9.37 15.54
N ARG A 238 27.54 -8.81 16.02
CA ARG A 238 27.88 -7.41 15.80
C ARG A 238 28.01 -7.08 14.32
N THR A 239 28.64 -7.92 13.51
CA THR A 239 28.76 -7.67 12.05
C THR A 239 27.39 -7.67 11.36
N LEU A 240 26.51 -8.61 11.72
CA LEU A 240 25.16 -8.67 11.17
C LEU A 240 24.32 -7.46 11.61
N ALA A 241 24.36 -7.12 12.90
CA ALA A 241 23.66 -5.97 13.45
C ALA A 241 24.16 -4.67 12.80
N LEU A 242 25.46 -4.52 12.60
CA LEU A 242 26.05 -3.36 11.91
C LEU A 242 25.63 -3.30 10.44
N ALA A 243 25.49 -4.42 9.74
CA ALA A 243 25.02 -4.45 8.35
C ALA A 243 23.54 -4.10 8.22
N VAL A 244 22.69 -4.61 9.12
CA VAL A 244 21.26 -4.23 9.17
C VAL A 244 21.12 -2.76 9.57
N GLN A 245 21.85 -2.35 10.60
CA GLN A 245 21.87 -0.97 11.06
C GLN A 245 22.36 -0.04 9.97
N SER A 246 23.43 -0.36 9.24
CA SER A 246 23.95 0.51 8.18
C SER A 246 22.92 0.70 7.07
N LYS A 247 22.20 -0.37 6.66
CA LYS A 247 21.13 -0.26 5.67
C LYS A 247 19.93 0.56 6.16
N LEU A 248 19.49 0.34 7.40
CA LEU A 248 18.39 1.12 7.99
C LEU A 248 18.79 2.58 8.21
N THR A 249 20.03 2.83 8.62
CA THR A 249 20.57 4.19 8.82
C THR A 249 20.72 4.90 7.49
N ALA A 250 21.21 4.20 6.46
CA ALA A 250 21.38 4.75 5.13
C ALA A 250 20.07 5.05 4.40
N THR A 251 18.90 4.62 4.91
CA THR A 251 17.58 4.88 4.28
C THR A 251 16.69 5.78 5.13
N ALA A 252 16.63 5.53 6.44
CA ALA A 252 15.81 6.31 7.36
C ALA A 252 16.62 7.36 8.13
N GLY A 253 17.89 7.07 8.39
CA GLY A 253 18.77 7.89 9.25
C GLY A 253 19.11 9.25 8.66
N ASP A 254 19.27 9.37 7.34
CA ASP A 254 19.55 10.66 6.71
C ASP A 254 18.33 11.59 6.73
N SER A 255 17.14 11.04 6.51
CA SER A 255 15.85 11.74 6.59
C SER A 255 15.67 12.27 8.02
N PHE A 256 16.04 11.44 9.00
CA PHE A 256 16.04 11.82 10.40
C PHE A 256 17.08 12.90 10.72
N ALA A 257 18.33 12.73 10.27
CA ALA A 257 19.40 13.69 10.50
C ALA A 257 19.00 15.07 9.98
N PHE A 258 18.33 15.11 8.84
CA PHE A 258 17.81 16.33 8.26
C PHE A 258 16.66 16.95 9.08
N VAL A 259 15.69 16.16 9.54
CA VAL A 259 14.50 16.70 10.22
C VAL A 259 14.75 17.06 11.69
N GLU A 260 15.51 16.27 12.44
CA GLU A 260 15.63 16.44 13.90
C GLU A 260 16.80 17.35 14.30
N SER A 261 17.87 17.39 13.51
CA SER A 261 19.07 18.15 13.86
C SER A 261 19.17 19.42 13.01
N PRO A 262 18.83 20.60 13.54
CA PRO A 262 18.94 21.86 12.77
C PRO A 262 20.37 22.14 12.34
N ILE A 263 21.37 21.67 13.10
CA ILE A 263 22.79 21.77 12.73
C ILE A 263 23.10 20.91 11.50
N ARG A 264 22.64 19.65 11.46
CA ARG A 264 22.86 18.78 10.28
C ARG A 264 22.10 19.31 9.07
N ALA A 265 20.86 19.78 9.26
CA ALA A 265 20.08 20.45 8.21
C ALA A 265 20.83 21.67 7.63
N ALA A 266 21.40 22.52 8.48
CA ALA A 266 22.20 23.68 8.07
C ALA A 266 23.46 23.27 7.29
N LEU A 267 24.18 22.23 7.73
CA LEU A 267 25.35 21.71 7.01
C LEU A 267 24.98 21.16 5.63
N ILE A 268 23.86 20.43 5.55
CA ILE A 268 23.34 19.91 4.29
C ILE A 268 22.95 21.07 3.35
N ARG A 269 22.23 22.08 3.86
CA ARG A 269 21.86 23.30 3.12
C ARG A 269 23.09 24.03 2.60
N GLU A 270 24.09 24.25 3.46
CA GLU A 270 25.35 24.90 3.08
C GLU A 270 26.08 24.12 1.99
N CYS A 271 26.07 22.78 2.00
CA CYS A 271 26.67 21.97 0.95
C CYS A 271 26.02 22.23 -0.43
N ILE A 272 24.68 22.26 -0.49
CA ILE A 272 23.93 22.55 -1.72
C ILE A 272 24.19 24.00 -2.19
N LEU A 273 24.10 24.97 -1.26
CA LEU A 273 24.31 26.38 -1.57
C LEU A 273 25.74 26.66 -2.03
N LYS A 274 26.75 26.02 -1.43
CA LYS A 274 28.15 26.12 -1.85
C LYS A 274 28.36 25.54 -3.25
N GLY A 275 27.69 24.44 -3.58
CA GLY A 275 27.68 23.87 -4.93
C GLY A 275 27.13 24.86 -5.96
N LEU A 276 25.98 25.47 -5.69
CA LEU A 276 25.36 26.49 -6.53
C LEU A 276 26.21 27.76 -6.65
N LYS A 277 26.73 28.26 -5.53
CA LYS A 277 27.60 29.44 -5.48
C LYS A 277 28.85 29.27 -6.34
N ARG A 278 29.34 28.05 -6.49
CA ARG A 278 30.48 27.74 -7.35
C ARG A 278 30.11 27.57 -8.83
N LEU A 279 28.93 27.02 -9.15
CA LEU A 279 28.47 26.88 -10.53
C LEU A 279 28.07 28.23 -11.16
N LYS A 280 27.33 29.06 -10.42
CA LYS A 280 26.71 30.29 -10.92
C LYS A 280 27.66 31.30 -11.60
N PRO A 281 28.86 31.60 -11.07
CA PRO A 281 29.78 32.53 -11.74
C PRO A 281 30.41 31.94 -13.01
N LEU A 282 30.44 30.61 -13.15
CA LEU A 282 31.09 29.93 -14.27
C LEU A 282 30.13 29.62 -15.42
N CYS A 283 28.82 29.61 -15.15
CA CYS A 283 27.81 29.08 -16.06
C CYS A 283 26.79 30.15 -16.47
N VAL A 284 26.41 30.19 -17.76
CA VAL A 284 25.34 31.08 -18.24
C VAL A 284 24.01 30.69 -17.59
N HIS A 285 23.67 29.41 -17.64
CA HIS A 285 22.51 28.82 -16.98
C HIS A 285 22.92 27.77 -15.94
N THR A 286 22.08 27.59 -14.94
CA THR A 286 22.27 26.65 -13.84
C THR A 286 21.02 25.80 -13.63
N VAL A 287 21.18 24.49 -13.57
CA VAL A 287 20.11 23.53 -13.35
C VAL A 287 20.49 22.66 -12.16
N VAL A 288 19.55 22.47 -11.24
CA VAL A 288 19.68 21.47 -10.18
C VAL A 288 18.85 20.27 -10.57
N VAL A 289 19.47 19.09 -10.56
CA VAL A 289 18.79 17.82 -10.76
C VAL A 289 18.88 17.02 -9.47
N ALA A 290 17.73 16.73 -8.87
CA ALA A 290 17.67 16.12 -7.56
C ALA A 290 16.80 14.86 -7.54
N HIS A 291 17.24 13.81 -6.86
CA HIS A 291 16.53 12.53 -6.80
C HIS A 291 16.02 12.20 -5.39
N SER A 292 14.85 11.57 -5.32
CA SER A 292 14.19 11.11 -4.11
C SER A 292 14.19 12.22 -3.03
N GLN A 293 14.69 11.96 -1.83
CA GLN A 293 14.79 12.95 -0.75
C GLN A 293 15.80 14.08 -1.02
N GLY A 294 16.76 13.91 -1.94
CA GLY A 294 17.65 14.98 -2.38
C GLY A 294 16.87 16.16 -2.96
N ALA A 295 15.71 15.91 -3.57
CA ALA A 295 14.81 16.96 -4.03
C ALA A 295 14.23 17.79 -2.88
N ALA A 296 13.88 17.15 -1.76
CA ALA A 296 13.37 17.83 -0.59
C ALA A 296 14.46 18.69 0.08
N VAL A 297 15.67 18.15 0.18
CA VAL A 297 16.85 18.86 0.65
C VAL A 297 17.13 20.11 -0.17
N VAL A 298 17.05 20.01 -1.51
CA VAL A 298 17.25 21.17 -2.38
C VAL A 298 16.15 22.20 -2.20
N LEU A 299 14.88 21.79 -2.13
CA LEU A 299 13.76 22.71 -1.91
C LEU A 299 13.90 23.46 -0.58
N GLU A 300 14.32 22.76 0.48
CA GLU A 300 14.61 23.41 1.76
C GLU A 300 15.81 24.35 1.69
N ALA A 301 16.90 23.93 1.04
CA ALA A 301 18.09 24.77 0.90
C ALA A 301 17.80 26.08 0.15
N LEU A 302 16.90 26.01 -0.83
CA LEU A 302 16.40 27.15 -1.61
C LEU A 302 15.30 27.95 -0.89
N GLY A 303 14.90 27.56 0.33
CA GLY A 303 13.89 28.26 1.13
C GLY A 303 12.45 28.05 0.66
N ALA A 304 12.18 27.07 -0.22
CA ALA A 304 10.84 26.82 -0.76
C ALA A 304 9.89 26.16 0.25
N LEU A 305 10.42 25.53 1.31
CA LEU A 305 9.63 24.82 2.32
C LEU A 305 9.44 25.61 3.62
N GLU A 306 10.09 26.76 3.77
CA GLU A 306 10.08 27.51 5.03
C GLU A 306 8.89 28.49 5.06
N PRO A 307 7.99 28.41 6.06
CA PRO A 307 6.83 29.30 6.18
C PRO A 307 7.25 30.71 6.66
N SER A 308 7.96 31.43 5.79
CA SER A 308 8.02 32.89 5.59
C SER A 308 7.91 33.90 6.75
N ASN A 309 8.34 33.61 7.99
CA ASN A 309 8.36 34.65 9.03
C ASN A 309 9.63 35.52 9.02
N ASP A 310 10.78 35.02 8.54
CA ASP A 310 12.03 35.80 8.50
C ASP A 310 12.41 36.26 7.07
N LYS A 311 11.84 37.39 6.64
CA LYS A 311 12.02 37.98 5.30
C LYS A 311 13.49 38.32 4.93
N ARG A 312 14.40 38.44 5.90
CA ARG A 312 15.79 38.87 5.66
C ARG A 312 16.70 37.78 5.11
N GLU A 313 16.54 36.53 5.55
CA GLU A 313 17.42 35.45 5.10
C GLU A 313 17.10 35.00 3.66
N VAL A 314 15.81 35.07 3.30
CA VAL A 314 15.34 34.71 1.96
C VAL A 314 16.03 35.55 0.88
N ALA A 315 16.24 36.86 1.12
CA ALA A 315 16.86 37.81 0.18
C ALA A 315 18.25 37.37 -0.32
N ALA A 316 19.09 36.80 0.55
CA ALA A 316 20.42 36.32 0.17
C ALA A 316 20.34 35.03 -0.66
N VAL A 317 19.38 34.16 -0.35
CA VAL A 317 19.14 32.90 -1.06
C VAL A 317 18.61 33.12 -2.47
N TRP A 318 17.79 34.16 -2.70
CA TRP A 318 17.28 34.49 -4.04
C TRP A 318 18.39 34.70 -5.08
N ARG A 319 19.58 35.16 -4.66
CA ARG A 319 20.74 35.31 -5.55
C ARG A 319 21.35 33.98 -5.99
N LEU A 320 21.06 32.87 -5.31
CA LEU A 320 21.55 31.52 -5.60
C LEU A 320 20.49 30.59 -6.19
N VAL A 321 19.30 31.11 -6.51
CA VAL A 321 18.25 30.30 -7.17
C VAL A 321 18.75 29.85 -8.55
N PRO A 322 18.64 28.55 -8.87
CA PRO A 322 18.97 28.02 -10.19
C PRO A 322 17.90 28.41 -11.22
N ASP A 323 18.25 28.42 -12.50
CA ASP A 323 17.33 28.70 -13.60
C ASP A 323 16.27 27.61 -13.77
N ALA A 324 16.62 26.36 -13.45
CA ALA A 324 15.65 25.27 -13.35
C ALA A 324 15.98 24.29 -12.21
N LEU A 325 14.92 23.71 -11.63
CA LEU A 325 14.99 22.62 -10.67
C LEU A 325 14.21 21.42 -11.24
N ILE A 326 14.90 20.31 -11.44
CA ILE A 326 14.33 19.06 -11.92
C ILE A 326 14.39 18.05 -10.77
N THR A 327 13.23 17.58 -10.32
CA THR A 327 13.13 16.62 -9.23
C THR A 327 12.59 15.29 -9.73
N PHE A 328 13.18 14.19 -9.29
CA PHE A 328 12.74 12.83 -9.59
C PHE A 328 12.35 12.10 -8.32
N GLY A 329 11.22 11.39 -8.32
CA GLY A 329 10.75 10.58 -7.18
C GLY A 329 9.83 11.33 -6.21
N ALA A 330 9.35 10.60 -5.19
CA ALA A 330 8.32 11.06 -4.26
C ALA A 330 8.87 11.65 -2.95
N GLY A 331 10.19 11.86 -2.85
CA GLY A 331 10.85 12.20 -1.59
C GLY A 331 10.47 13.57 -1.02
N THR A 332 10.02 14.51 -1.85
CA THR A 332 9.53 15.83 -1.41
C THR A 332 8.31 15.71 -0.49
N ASN A 333 7.35 14.86 -0.84
CA ASN A 333 6.14 14.64 -0.04
C ASN A 333 6.48 13.96 1.30
N GLN A 334 7.41 13.00 1.29
CA GLN A 334 7.78 12.25 2.49
C GLN A 334 8.54 13.13 3.50
N LEU A 335 9.45 13.97 3.02
CA LEU A 335 10.21 14.83 3.92
C LEU A 335 9.34 15.98 4.46
N ALA A 336 8.46 16.55 3.63
CA ALA A 336 7.49 17.54 4.07
C ALA A 336 6.54 16.97 5.15
N SER A 337 6.06 15.75 4.97
CA SER A 337 5.21 15.09 5.99
C SER A 337 5.99 14.76 7.26
N GLN A 338 7.25 14.35 7.16
CA GLN A 338 8.13 14.14 8.32
C GLN A 338 8.40 15.43 9.09
N LYS A 339 8.60 16.55 8.40
CA LYS A 339 8.80 17.87 9.03
C LYS A 339 7.55 18.34 9.78
N VAL A 340 6.38 18.26 9.14
CA VAL A 340 5.09 18.54 9.79
C VAL A 340 4.86 17.62 10.99
N LEU A 341 5.27 16.36 10.90
CA LEU A 341 5.15 15.43 12.00
C LEU A 341 6.10 15.78 13.15
N ALA A 342 7.35 16.14 12.84
CA ALA A 342 8.33 16.58 13.84
C ALA A 342 7.86 17.83 14.59
N ASP A 343 7.33 18.82 13.87
CA ASP A 343 6.81 20.06 14.46
C ASP A 343 5.58 19.82 15.36
N ARG A 344 4.81 18.76 15.08
CA ARG A 344 3.59 18.41 15.83
C ARG A 344 3.82 17.37 16.93
N MET A 345 5.00 16.79 17.04
CA MET A 345 5.27 15.80 18.06
C MET A 345 5.39 16.50 19.44
N PRO A 346 4.62 16.09 20.45
CA PRO A 346 4.76 16.65 21.79
C PRO A 346 6.13 16.31 22.36
N GLU A 347 6.78 17.27 23.02
CA GLU A 347 8.01 17.03 23.78
C GLU A 347 7.72 16.07 24.93
N LEU A 348 8.01 14.79 24.73
CA LEU A 348 7.89 13.78 25.78
C LEU A 348 9.02 13.96 26.77
N LYS A 349 8.68 14.38 28.00
CA LYS A 349 9.64 14.45 29.13
C LYS A 349 10.15 13.07 29.57
N ILE A 350 9.44 12.00 29.19
CA ILE A 350 9.79 10.62 29.53
C ILE A 350 10.76 10.09 28.47
N SER A 351 11.79 9.36 28.90
CA SER A 351 12.74 8.77 27.95
C SER A 351 11.99 7.83 26.99
N PRO A 352 12.16 8.02 25.66
CA PRO A 352 11.41 7.25 24.67
C PRO A 352 11.70 5.75 24.78
N VAL A 353 12.93 5.40 25.18
CA VAL A 353 13.32 4.01 25.44
C VAL A 353 12.48 3.38 26.55
N LEU A 354 12.28 4.08 27.68
CA LEU A 354 11.46 3.56 28.77
C LEU A 354 10.00 3.44 28.36
N LEU A 355 9.50 4.41 27.58
CA LEU A 355 8.14 4.38 27.04
C LEU A 355 7.92 3.24 26.04
N ALA A 356 8.90 2.97 25.17
CA ALA A 356 8.88 1.80 24.28
C ALA A 356 8.87 0.50 25.06
N VAL A 357 9.77 0.34 26.03
CA VAL A 357 9.82 -0.87 26.87
C VAL A 357 8.47 -1.06 27.60
N GLY A 358 7.92 0.01 28.18
CA GLY A 358 6.60 -0.01 28.81
C GLY A 358 5.48 -0.39 27.83
N ALA A 359 5.47 0.16 26.62
CA ALA A 359 4.48 -0.15 25.59
C ALA A 359 4.59 -1.60 25.07
N ILE A 360 5.80 -2.13 24.91
CA ILE A 360 6.03 -3.53 24.54
C ILE A 360 5.51 -4.45 25.64
N LEU A 361 5.87 -4.19 26.91
CA LEU A 361 5.42 -5.00 28.05
C LEU A 361 3.90 -4.96 28.18
N LEU A 362 3.29 -3.78 28.05
CA LEU A 362 1.84 -3.61 28.07
C LEU A 362 1.17 -4.32 26.89
N GLY A 363 1.70 -4.17 25.67
CA GLY A 363 1.17 -4.81 24.46
C GLY A 363 1.28 -6.33 24.51
N ALA A 364 2.39 -6.86 25.00
CA ALA A 364 2.58 -8.28 25.24
C ALA A 364 1.60 -8.80 26.30
N GLY A 365 1.46 -8.09 27.43
CA GLY A 365 0.49 -8.42 28.47
C GLY A 365 -0.95 -8.41 27.97
N LEU A 366 -1.33 -7.39 27.18
CA LEU A 366 -2.67 -7.28 26.58
C LEU A 366 -2.90 -8.38 25.54
N SER A 367 -1.90 -8.72 24.73
CA SER A 367 -2.00 -9.80 23.74
C SER A 367 -2.15 -11.16 24.40
N VAL A 368 -1.38 -11.44 25.46
CA VAL A 368 -1.54 -12.66 26.27
C VAL A 368 -2.93 -12.69 26.91
N TRP A 369 -3.39 -11.57 27.48
CA TRP A 369 -4.73 -11.47 28.06
C TRP A 369 -5.83 -11.70 27.03
N LEU A 370 -5.75 -11.06 25.85
CA LEU A 370 -6.70 -11.24 24.75
C LEU A 370 -6.68 -12.67 24.21
N TYR A 371 -5.51 -13.28 24.07
CA TYR A 371 -5.38 -14.68 23.65
C TYR A 371 -6.06 -15.62 24.64
N LEU A 372 -5.79 -15.47 25.95
CA LEU A 372 -6.44 -16.26 27.00
C LEU A 372 -7.95 -16.05 26.98
N ASN A 373 -8.42 -14.81 26.87
CA ASN A 373 -9.84 -14.49 26.92
C ASN A 373 -10.59 -14.88 25.64
N ALA A 374 -9.96 -14.76 24.47
CA ALA A 374 -10.51 -15.22 23.19
C ALA A 374 -10.58 -16.75 23.13
N THR A 375 -9.57 -17.46 23.63
CA THR A 375 -9.57 -18.92 23.71
C THR A 375 -10.68 -19.40 24.65
N VAL A 376 -10.81 -18.79 25.84
CA VAL A 376 -11.89 -19.09 26.79
C VAL A 376 -13.27 -18.77 26.19
N ARG A 377 -13.42 -17.62 25.54
CA ARG A 377 -14.70 -17.19 24.96
C ARG A 377 -15.07 -17.99 23.71
N GLN A 378 -14.12 -18.43 22.88
CA GLN A 378 -14.37 -19.32 21.75
C GLN A 378 -14.70 -20.75 22.21
N ILE A 379 -14.08 -21.23 23.28
CA ILE A 379 -14.47 -22.50 23.93
C ILE A 379 -15.91 -22.41 24.46
N LEU A 380 -16.26 -21.28 25.11
CA LEU A 380 -17.61 -21.06 25.63
C LEU A 380 -18.67 -20.86 24.53
N LEU A 381 -18.39 -20.05 23.49
CA LEU A 381 -19.32 -19.85 22.36
C LEU A 381 -19.45 -21.10 21.50
N GLY A 382 -18.34 -21.80 21.23
CA GLY A 382 -18.34 -23.08 20.53
C GLY A 382 -19.13 -24.13 21.30
N GLY A 383 -18.92 -24.23 22.62
CA GLY A 383 -19.71 -25.09 23.50
C GLY A 383 -21.20 -24.74 23.52
N ALA A 384 -21.55 -23.45 23.60
CA ALA A 384 -22.92 -22.98 23.57
C ALA A 384 -23.61 -23.24 22.23
N LEU A 385 -22.91 -23.07 21.10
CA LEU A 385 -23.43 -23.37 19.77
C LEU A 385 -23.70 -24.87 19.59
N VAL A 386 -22.78 -25.73 20.06
CA VAL A 386 -22.96 -27.19 20.05
C VAL A 386 -24.16 -27.59 20.91
N LEU A 387 -24.28 -27.04 22.12
CA LEU A 387 -25.44 -27.28 23.00
C LEU A 387 -26.75 -26.82 22.35
N PHE A 388 -26.76 -25.66 21.70
CA PHE A 388 -27.93 -25.12 21.00
C PHE A 388 -28.35 -26.01 19.81
N LEU A 389 -27.38 -26.48 19.01
CA LEU A 389 -27.63 -27.41 17.91
C LEU A 389 -28.17 -28.76 18.41
N LEU A 390 -27.62 -29.30 19.50
CA LEU A 390 -28.14 -30.51 20.15
C LEU A 390 -29.57 -30.31 20.67
N MET A 391 -29.88 -29.12 21.19
CA MET A 391 -31.22 -28.74 21.64
C MET A 391 -32.21 -28.70 20.47
N ILE A 392 -31.86 -28.07 19.35
CA ILE A 392 -32.67 -28.07 18.13
C ILE A 392 -32.91 -29.50 17.65
N GLN A 393 -31.86 -30.32 17.59
CA GLN A 393 -31.95 -31.71 17.15
C GLN A 393 -32.91 -32.52 18.03
N ARG A 394 -32.86 -32.34 19.36
CA ARG A 394 -33.81 -32.97 20.30
C ARG A 394 -35.25 -32.49 20.10
N VAL A 395 -35.47 -31.20 19.88
CA VAL A 395 -36.82 -30.65 19.60
C VAL A 395 -37.39 -31.22 18.31
N VAL A 396 -36.56 -31.33 17.26
CA VAL A 396 -36.97 -31.95 15.98
C VAL A 396 -37.30 -33.42 16.17
N LEU A 397 -36.46 -34.19 16.87
CA LEU A 397 -36.72 -35.61 17.18
C LEU A 397 -38.01 -35.81 17.98
N LEU A 398 -38.26 -34.99 19.00
CA LEU A 398 -39.50 -35.03 19.79
C LEU A 398 -40.72 -34.62 18.97
N GLY A 399 -40.58 -33.63 18.08
CA GLY A 399 -41.61 -33.23 17.14
C GLY A 399 -42.01 -34.36 16.18
N LEU A 400 -41.01 -35.04 15.60
CA LEU A 400 -41.22 -36.20 14.73
C LEU A 400 -41.83 -37.40 15.47
N ALA A 401 -41.38 -37.68 16.69
CA ALA A 401 -41.94 -38.74 17.53
C ALA A 401 -43.41 -38.48 17.92
N ARG A 402 -43.76 -37.22 18.25
CA ARG A 402 -45.14 -36.81 18.50
C ARG A 402 -46.00 -36.87 17.25
N TRP A 403 -45.48 -36.42 16.10
CA TRP A 403 -46.18 -36.51 14.82
C TRP A 403 -46.53 -37.97 14.49
N GLY A 404 -45.57 -38.89 14.65
CA GLY A 404 -45.79 -40.32 14.41
C GLY A 404 -46.85 -40.93 15.32
N LYS A 405 -46.99 -40.46 16.57
CA LYS A 405 -48.07 -40.88 17.48
C LYS A 405 -49.44 -40.31 17.10
N LYS A 406 -49.51 -39.07 16.59
CA LYS A 406 -50.76 -38.43 16.18
C LYS A 406 -51.39 -39.14 14.97
N GLN A 407 -50.57 -39.59 14.02
CA GLN A 407 -50.99 -40.37 12.85
C GLN A 407 -51.54 -41.78 13.18
N ARG A 408 -51.32 -42.29 14.41
CA ARG A 408 -51.90 -43.59 14.85
C ARG A 408 -53.25 -43.46 15.57
N LYS A 409 -53.76 -42.24 15.77
CA LYS A 409 -54.94 -41.97 16.60
C LYS A 409 -56.10 -41.33 15.85
N GLU A 410 -56.17 -41.43 14.52
CA GLU A 410 -57.44 -41.22 13.82
C GLU A 410 -58.21 -42.55 13.77
N PRO A 411 -59.26 -42.71 14.60
CA PRO A 411 -60.16 -43.85 14.49
C PRO A 411 -61.00 -43.69 13.22
N ASP A 412 -61.07 -44.77 12.43
CA ASP A 412 -62.10 -44.98 11.42
C ASP A 412 -63.46 -44.89 12.12
N ASN A 413 -64.05 -43.70 12.16
CA ASN A 413 -65.45 -43.54 12.52
C ASN A 413 -65.97 -42.31 11.80
N ASN A 414 -66.50 -42.55 10.60
CA ASN A 414 -67.79 -42.07 10.14
C ASN A 414 -67.98 -42.56 8.71
N GLY A 415 -69.01 -43.39 8.51
CA GLY A 415 -69.50 -43.70 7.19
C GLY A 415 -70.17 -42.45 6.61
N GLU A 416 -69.88 -42.19 5.35
CA GLU A 416 -70.76 -41.51 4.42
C GLU A 416 -70.30 -41.87 3.00
N ASP A 417 -71.24 -42.38 2.22
CA ASP A 417 -71.13 -42.70 0.80
C ASP A 417 -70.78 -41.43 0.02
N ILE A 418 -69.58 -41.40 -0.58
CA ILE A 418 -69.27 -40.48 -1.68
C ILE A 418 -68.51 -41.29 -2.73
N ASP A 419 -69.21 -41.57 -3.83
CA ASP A 419 -68.67 -42.12 -5.08
C ASP A 419 -67.78 -41.05 -5.76
N ASP A 420 -66.46 -41.16 -5.59
CA ASP A 420 -65.48 -40.41 -6.38
C ASP A 420 -64.41 -41.37 -6.98
N PRO A 421 -64.33 -41.56 -8.31
CA PRO A 421 -63.54 -42.67 -8.91
C PRO A 421 -62.02 -42.48 -9.01
N TRP A 422 -61.44 -41.40 -8.47
CA TRP A 422 -60.07 -41.00 -8.84
C TRP A 422 -59.00 -41.04 -7.72
N MET A 423 -59.29 -41.64 -6.56
CA MET A 423 -58.30 -41.80 -5.48
C MET A 423 -58.14 -43.25 -4.97
N MET A 424 -57.95 -44.23 -5.88
CA MET A 424 -57.79 -45.65 -5.52
C MET A 424 -56.45 -46.29 -5.89
N TRP A 425 -55.33 -45.56 -5.82
CA TRP A 425 -54.00 -46.18 -5.97
C TRP A 425 -53.07 -45.76 -4.83
N GLY A 426 -53.10 -46.51 -3.73
CA GLY A 426 -51.99 -46.43 -2.76
C GLY A 426 -52.24 -46.76 -1.29
N SER A 427 -53.41 -47.27 -0.89
CA SER A 427 -53.61 -47.70 0.50
C SER A 427 -53.63 -49.23 0.64
N ALA A 428 -52.79 -49.75 1.53
CA ALA A 428 -52.66 -51.18 1.82
C ALA A 428 -53.93 -51.82 2.45
N ARG A 429 -55.00 -51.04 2.68
CA ARG A 429 -56.29 -51.55 3.15
C ARG A 429 -57.17 -52.10 2.03
N TRP A 430 -56.94 -51.70 0.78
CA TRP A 430 -57.74 -52.19 -0.36
C TRP A 430 -57.49 -53.68 -0.65
N TRP A 431 -56.26 -54.15 -0.47
CA TRP A 431 -55.89 -55.56 -0.68
C TRP A 431 -56.50 -56.54 0.33
N LYS A 432 -56.93 -56.07 1.51
CA LYS A 432 -57.54 -56.95 2.53
C LYS A 432 -59.04 -57.16 2.32
N LYS A 433 -59.69 -56.36 1.46
CA LYS A 433 -61.14 -56.43 1.22
C LYS A 433 -61.50 -57.27 -0.03
N GLN A 434 -60.52 -57.68 -0.84
CA GLN A 434 -60.73 -58.64 -1.95
C GLN A 434 -60.52 -60.12 -1.55
N SER A 435 -59.95 -60.43 -0.39
CA SER A 435 -59.73 -61.82 0.04
C SER A 435 -60.90 -62.45 0.82
N THR A 436 -62.02 -61.74 1.01
CA THR A 436 -63.19 -62.24 1.77
C THR A 436 -64.42 -62.57 0.93
N GLN A 437 -64.36 -62.42 -0.40
CA GLN A 437 -65.40 -62.91 -1.32
C GLN A 437 -64.80 -63.80 -2.42
N SER A 438 -64.25 -64.95 -2.03
CA SER A 438 -64.36 -66.17 -2.84
C SER A 438 -64.08 -67.37 -1.94
N GLY A 439 -65.15 -68.02 -1.50
CA GLY A 439 -65.07 -69.35 -0.92
C GLY A 439 -64.67 -70.34 -2.01
N HIS A 440 -63.37 -70.59 -2.16
CA HIS A 440 -62.91 -71.85 -2.71
C HIS A 440 -61.59 -72.28 -2.07
N LYS A 441 -61.66 -73.42 -1.38
CA LYS A 441 -60.53 -74.11 -0.79
C LYS A 441 -59.45 -74.36 -1.85
N ARG A 442 -58.26 -73.81 -1.64
CA ARG A 442 -57.02 -74.45 -2.12
C ARG A 442 -55.93 -74.29 -1.07
N LYS A 443 -55.32 -75.43 -0.79
CA LYS A 443 -54.25 -75.67 0.15
C LYS A 443 -52.91 -75.26 -0.49
N ASP A 444 -51.96 -74.97 0.39
CA ASP A 444 -50.51 -74.99 0.22
C ASP A 444 -49.79 -73.65 -0.01
N ASP A 445 -48.62 -73.59 0.64
CA ASP A 445 -47.77 -72.48 1.01
C ASP A 445 -47.39 -71.51 -0.11
N ASP A 446 -47.55 -70.20 0.11
CA ASP A 446 -46.72 -69.18 -0.55
C ASP A 446 -46.73 -67.85 0.22
N ASP A 447 -45.53 -67.39 0.56
CA ASP A 447 -45.24 -66.17 1.32
C ASP A 447 -45.43 -64.91 0.43
N PRO A 448 -46.36 -64.00 0.76
CA PRO A 448 -46.76 -62.88 -0.12
C PRO A 448 -45.70 -61.77 -0.31
N TRP A 449 -44.51 -61.91 0.27
CA TRP A 449 -43.43 -60.90 0.17
C TRP A 449 -42.45 -61.11 -0.99
N LYS A 450 -42.54 -62.21 -1.76
CA LYS A 450 -41.57 -62.49 -2.84
C LYS A 450 -41.69 -61.63 -4.10
N ASN A 451 -42.80 -60.89 -4.29
CA ASN A 451 -43.04 -60.13 -5.55
C ASN A 451 -43.22 -58.61 -5.36
N VAL A 452 -42.61 -58.00 -4.33
CA VAL A 452 -42.52 -56.53 -4.28
C VAL A 452 -41.36 -56.07 -5.16
N GLU A 453 -41.72 -55.46 -6.29
CA GLU A 453 -40.84 -55.01 -7.36
C GLU A 453 -39.66 -54.12 -6.85
N PRO A 454 -38.39 -54.38 -7.24
CA PRO A 454 -37.20 -53.69 -6.73
C PRO A 454 -37.11 -52.17 -7.01
N TRP A 455 -37.93 -51.63 -7.92
CA TRP A 455 -37.77 -50.25 -8.40
C TRP A 455 -38.33 -49.18 -7.45
N THR A 456 -39.38 -49.48 -6.68
CA THR A 456 -40.00 -48.53 -5.73
C THR A 456 -39.11 -48.26 -4.51
N LYS A 457 -38.40 -49.27 -3.99
CA LYS A 457 -37.32 -49.07 -3.00
C LYS A 457 -36.16 -48.25 -3.57
N LYS A 458 -35.90 -48.32 -4.88
CA LYS A 458 -34.81 -47.61 -5.56
C LYS A 458 -35.13 -46.12 -5.75
N ILE A 459 -36.39 -45.75 -6.00
CA ILE A 459 -36.80 -44.34 -6.20
C ILE A 459 -36.77 -43.57 -4.88
N TYR A 460 -37.30 -44.15 -3.80
CA TYR A 460 -37.33 -43.47 -2.50
C TYR A 460 -35.90 -43.26 -1.95
N ARG A 461 -35.02 -44.26 -2.13
CA ARG A 461 -33.60 -44.16 -1.75
C ARG A 461 -32.84 -43.14 -2.60
N ARG A 462 -33.14 -43.02 -3.90
CA ARG A 462 -32.53 -42.00 -4.78
C ARG A 462 -32.96 -40.57 -4.43
N HIS A 463 -34.23 -40.37 -4.06
CA HIS A 463 -34.71 -39.04 -3.69
C HIS A 463 -34.11 -38.57 -2.36
N LEU A 464 -34.04 -39.46 -1.36
CA LEU A 464 -33.45 -39.15 -0.07
C LEU A 464 -31.94 -38.84 -0.20
N VAL A 465 -31.20 -39.65 -0.98
CA VAL A 465 -29.76 -39.45 -1.20
C VAL A 465 -29.47 -38.16 -2.01
N ARG A 466 -30.32 -37.81 -2.99
CA ARG A 466 -30.17 -36.56 -3.75
C ARG A 466 -30.44 -35.31 -2.90
N SER A 467 -31.44 -35.34 -2.03
CA SER A 467 -31.71 -34.21 -1.14
C SER A 467 -30.61 -34.04 -0.08
N LEU A 468 -30.08 -35.13 0.48
CA LEU A 468 -28.97 -35.07 1.43
C LEU A 468 -27.67 -34.58 0.76
N SER A 469 -27.38 -35.05 -0.46
CA SER A 469 -26.20 -34.65 -1.23
C SER A 469 -26.22 -33.16 -1.61
N ARG A 470 -27.38 -32.60 -2.00
CA ARG A 470 -27.49 -31.15 -2.29
C ARG A 470 -27.32 -30.29 -1.04
N PHE A 471 -27.86 -30.74 0.10
CA PHE A 471 -27.71 -30.03 1.37
C PHE A 471 -26.25 -30.02 1.85
N LEU A 472 -25.57 -31.17 1.80
CA LEU A 472 -24.15 -31.29 2.17
C LEU A 472 -23.23 -30.56 1.18
N GLY A 473 -23.57 -30.55 -0.12
CA GLY A 473 -22.84 -29.79 -1.14
C GLY A 473 -22.91 -28.28 -0.93
N GLY A 474 -24.06 -27.74 -0.51
CA GLY A 474 -24.21 -26.32 -0.18
C GLY A 474 -23.37 -25.86 1.00
N VAL A 475 -23.23 -26.69 2.03
CA VAL A 475 -22.40 -26.41 3.22
C VAL A 475 -20.91 -26.45 2.90
N SER A 476 -20.47 -27.37 2.02
CA SER A 476 -19.08 -27.47 1.60
C SER A 476 -18.63 -26.25 0.76
N ILE A 477 -19.50 -25.75 -0.13
CA ILE A 477 -19.22 -24.56 -0.98
C ILE A 477 -19.02 -23.29 -0.12
N LEU A 478 -19.79 -23.13 0.96
CA LEU A 478 -19.64 -22.02 1.90
C LEU A 478 -18.34 -22.10 2.72
N GLY A 479 -17.88 -23.31 3.08
CA GLY A 479 -16.60 -23.52 3.74
C GLY A 479 -15.39 -23.26 2.84
N SER A 480 -15.47 -23.67 1.56
CA SER A 480 -14.38 -23.48 0.59
C SER A 480 -14.21 -22.02 0.15
N LEU A 481 -15.29 -21.25 0.05
CA LEU A 481 -15.25 -19.83 -0.32
C LEU A 481 -14.60 -18.94 0.75
N PHE A 482 -14.74 -19.29 2.04
CA PHE A 482 -14.17 -18.51 3.14
C PHE A 482 -12.70 -18.87 3.45
N GLY A 483 -12.30 -20.13 3.29
CA GLY A 483 -10.93 -20.56 3.59
C GLY A 483 -9.90 -20.19 2.52
N ALA A 484 -10.24 -20.34 1.23
CA ALA A 484 -9.29 -20.16 0.13
C ALA A 484 -8.98 -18.69 -0.17
N HIS A 485 -9.98 -17.80 -0.07
CA HIS A 485 -9.77 -16.37 -0.29
C HIS A 485 -8.91 -15.73 0.81
N CYS A 486 -9.08 -16.16 2.06
CA CYS A 486 -8.33 -15.62 3.19
C CYS A 486 -6.83 -15.97 3.12
N LEU A 487 -6.50 -17.20 2.67
CA LEU A 487 -5.10 -17.63 2.50
C LEU A 487 -4.44 -16.97 1.27
N ALA A 488 -5.17 -16.84 0.16
CA ALA A 488 -4.69 -16.14 -1.03
C ALA A 488 -4.44 -14.65 -0.78
N ASP A 489 -5.30 -14.00 0.01
CA ASP A 489 -5.14 -12.58 0.39
C ASP A 489 -4.03 -12.37 1.43
N LEU A 490 -3.78 -13.33 2.32
CA LEU A 490 -2.61 -13.33 3.22
C LEU A 490 -1.29 -13.50 2.43
N CYS A 491 -1.26 -14.40 1.44
CA CYS A 491 -0.11 -14.56 0.54
C CYS A 491 0.09 -13.34 -0.35
N ALA A 492 -0.99 -12.70 -0.85
CA ALA A 492 -0.90 -11.45 -1.60
C ALA A 492 -0.44 -10.28 -0.73
N GLY A 493 -0.88 -10.21 0.53
CA GLY A 493 -0.38 -9.25 1.52
C GLY A 493 1.11 -9.44 1.82
N TYR A 494 1.57 -10.69 1.91
CA TYR A 494 2.99 -11.03 2.07
C TYR A 494 3.81 -10.66 0.82
N LEU A 495 3.29 -10.87 -0.39
CA LEU A 495 3.95 -10.45 -1.64
C LEU A 495 4.02 -8.91 -1.78
N VAL A 496 2.97 -8.18 -1.38
CA VAL A 496 3.01 -6.70 -1.32
C VAL A 496 4.01 -6.22 -0.26
N TRP A 497 4.19 -6.97 0.83
CA TRP A 497 5.22 -6.67 1.83
C TRP A 497 6.63 -6.94 1.29
N VAL A 498 6.83 -8.02 0.53
CA VAL A 498 8.10 -8.31 -0.16
C VAL A 498 8.40 -7.27 -1.24
N ASP A 499 7.42 -6.82 -2.02
CA ASP A 499 7.57 -5.75 -3.01
C ASP A 499 7.82 -4.37 -2.36
N TRP A 500 7.19 -4.09 -1.22
CA TRP A 500 7.47 -2.89 -0.44
C TRP A 500 8.87 -2.94 0.18
N PHE A 501 9.30 -4.09 0.67
CA PHE A 501 10.66 -4.30 1.18
C PHE A 501 11.70 -4.21 0.06
N HIS A 502 11.41 -4.76 -1.13
CA HIS A 502 12.25 -4.63 -2.33
C HIS A 502 12.25 -3.23 -2.94
N SER A 503 11.19 -2.43 -2.75
CA SER A 503 11.17 -1.02 -3.14
C SER A 503 11.90 -0.12 -2.13
N LEU A 504 12.21 -0.63 -0.93
CA LEU A 504 12.98 0.05 0.11
C LEU A 504 14.48 -0.32 0.10
N THR A 505 14.87 -1.38 -0.63
CA THR A 505 16.26 -1.79 -0.87
C THR A 505 16.69 -1.47 -2.28
#